data_AF-A0A8H4B3S8-F1
#
_entry.id   AF-A0A8H4B3S8-F1
#
_cell.length_a   1.000
_cell.length_b   1.000
_cell.length_c   1.000
_cell.angle_alpha   90.00
_cell.angle_beta   90.00
_cell.angle_gamma   90.00
#
_symmetry.space_group_name_H-M   'P 1'
#
loop_
_entity.id
_entity.type
_entity.pdbx_description
1 polymer ?
#
loop_
_entity_poly.entity_id
_entity_poly.type
_entity_poly.pdbx_seq_one_letter_code
_entity_poly.pdbx_strand_id
1 'polypeptide(L)' 'MDLPTAWNPDDKSTFLSVDLSGLRVNHDGSNTWGAIRANHPIPPQCKLFYFEVDIIDEGKYKAAWMALWFLGLRRI' A
#
# COMPACT_ATOMS: atom_id res chain seq x y z
N MET A 1 4.51 20.35 1.30
CA MET A 1 5.32 19.12 1.48
C MET A 1 4.34 18.14 2.03
N ASP A 2 3.90 17.22 1.17
CA ASP A 2 2.73 16.40 1.49
C ASP A 2 3.22 15.05 2.03
N LEU A 3 2.63 14.62 3.13
CA LEU A 3 2.95 13.35 3.76
C LEU A 3 2.12 12.24 3.12
N PRO A 4 2.63 10.99 3.08
CA PRO A 4 1.81 9.86 2.73
C PRO A 4 0.69 9.70 3.76
N THR A 5 -0.55 9.92 3.33
CA THR A 5 -1.74 9.85 4.20
C THR A 5 -2.76 8.84 3.70
N ALA A 6 -2.68 8.44 2.42
CA ALA A 6 -3.60 7.51 1.79
C ALA A 6 -2.91 6.71 0.68
N TRP A 7 -3.54 5.63 0.24
CA TRP A 7 -3.16 4.88 -0.96
C TRP A 7 -3.52 5.65 -2.23
N ASN A 8 -2.70 5.52 -3.26
CA ASN A 8 -2.91 6.16 -4.54
C ASN A 8 -3.79 5.28 -5.44
N PRO A 9 -5.03 5.68 -5.77
CA PRO A 9 -5.90 4.90 -6.65
C PRO A 9 -5.39 4.85 -8.11
N ASP A 10 -4.52 5.78 -8.50
CA ASP A 10 -3.95 5.86 -9.85
C ASP A 10 -2.64 5.05 -9.97
N ASP A 11 -1.96 4.75 -8.86
CA ASP A 11 -0.71 3.98 -8.82
C ASP A 11 -0.89 2.65 -8.07
N LYS A 12 -1.69 1.78 -8.69
CA LYS A 12 -2.04 0.45 -8.18
C LYS A 12 -2.18 -0.58 -9.30
N SER A 13 -2.07 -1.85 -8.95
CA SER A 13 -2.42 -2.97 -9.84
C SER A 13 -3.91 -3.01 -10.17
N THR A 14 -4.25 -3.60 -11.33
CA THR A 14 -5.63 -3.70 -11.85
C THR A 14 -6.59 -4.42 -10.91
N PHE A 15 -6.10 -5.43 -10.20
CA PHE A 15 -6.87 -6.30 -9.30
C PHE A 15 -7.13 -5.72 -7.90
N LEU A 16 -6.60 -4.51 -7.64
CA LEU A 16 -6.80 -3.80 -6.40
C LEU A 16 -7.84 -2.69 -6.60
N SER A 17 -8.72 -2.53 -5.62
CA SER A 17 -9.59 -1.36 -5.51
C SER A 17 -9.33 -0.65 -4.19
N VAL A 18 -9.47 0.66 -4.20
CA VAL A 18 -9.32 1.51 -3.01
C VAL A 18 -10.67 2.15 -2.74
N ASP A 19 -11.03 2.26 -1.48
CA ASP A 19 -12.25 2.95 -1.08
C ASP A 19 -12.13 4.48 -1.23
N LEU A 20 -13.24 5.19 -1.00
CA LEU A 20 -13.27 6.66 -1.11
C LEU A 20 -12.38 7.36 -0.07
N SER A 21 -12.11 6.72 1.08
CA SER A 21 -11.20 7.29 2.08
C SER A 21 -9.73 7.19 1.67
N GLY A 22 -9.40 6.28 0.74
CA GLY A 22 -8.02 6.02 0.35
C GLY A 22 -7.26 5.15 1.35
N LEU A 23 -7.90 4.64 2.41
CA LEU A 23 -7.23 3.89 3.48
C LEU A 23 -7.46 2.39 3.38
N ARG A 24 -8.53 1.96 2.71
CA ARG A 24 -8.87 0.55 2.59
C ARG A 24 -8.61 0.05 1.18
N VAL A 25 -7.79 -1.00 1.08
CA VAL A 25 -7.51 -1.71 -0.16
C VAL A 25 -8.26 -3.03 -0.15
N ASN A 26 -8.99 -3.32 -1.22
CA ASN A 26 -9.64 -4.62 -1.43
C ASN A 26 -9.02 -5.30 -2.65
N HIS A 27 -8.68 -6.58 -2.48
CA HIS A 27 -8.29 -7.45 -3.58
C HIS A 27 -9.53 -8.07 -4.22
N ASP A 28 -9.55 -8.20 -5.54
CA ASP A 28 -10.68 -8.79 -6.28
C ASP A 28 -10.83 -10.33 -6.11
N GLY A 29 -9.90 -10.95 -5.39
CA GLY A 29 -9.85 -12.40 -5.17
C GLY A 29 -9.14 -13.21 -6.26
N SER A 30 -8.46 -12.56 -7.21
CA SER A 30 -7.55 -13.25 -8.13
C SER A 30 -6.36 -13.88 -7.40
N ASN A 31 -5.74 -14.91 -7.98
CA ASN A 31 -4.54 -15.55 -7.41
C ASN A 31 -3.23 -14.81 -7.78
N THR A 32 -3.33 -13.56 -8.23
CA THR A 32 -2.18 -12.76 -8.68
C THR A 32 -1.76 -11.76 -7.61
N TRP A 33 -0.47 -11.47 -7.51
CA TRP A 33 0.03 -10.42 -6.63
C TRP A 33 -0.39 -9.03 -7.11
N GLY A 34 -0.90 -8.22 -6.19
CA GLY A 34 -1.15 -6.79 -6.40
C GLY A 34 -0.18 -5.93 -5.60
N ALA A 35 0.15 -4.76 -6.15
CA ALA A 35 0.91 -3.73 -5.44
C ALA A 35 0.23 -2.37 -5.60
N ILE A 36 0.35 -1.53 -4.58
CA ILE A 36 -0.17 -0.17 -4.55
C ILE A 36 0.81 0.74 -3.82
N ARG A 37 0.94 1.99 -4.26
CA ARG A 37 1.79 3.00 -3.59
C ARG A 37 0.95 3.98 -2.79
N ALA A 38 1.58 4.64 -1.82
CA ALA A 38 0.97 5.80 -1.16
C ALA A 38 0.85 6.99 -2.13
N ASN A 39 -0.05 7.92 -1.82
CA ASN A 39 -0.30 9.15 -2.59
C ASN A 39 0.92 10.08 -2.68
N HIS A 40 1.81 10.05 -1.68
CA HIS A 40 3.03 10.85 -1.64
C HIS A 40 4.23 10.03 -1.15
N PRO A 41 5.46 10.33 -1.61
CA PRO A 41 6.66 9.72 -1.07
C PRO A 41 6.94 10.20 0.37
N ILE A 42 7.66 9.40 1.15
CA ILE A 42 8.13 9.84 2.48
C ILE A 42 9.15 10.97 2.29
N PRO A 43 8.93 12.16 2.87
CA PRO A 43 9.87 13.26 2.74
C PRO A 43 11.24 12.89 3.34
N PRO A 44 12.37 13.19 2.66
CA PRO A 44 13.70 12.82 3.15
C PRO A 44 14.09 13.51 4.47
N GLN A 45 13.40 14.60 4.82
CA GLN A 45 13.54 15.31 6.09
C GLN A 45 12.85 14.61 7.27
N CYS A 46 12.02 13.59 7.02
CA CYS A 46 11.42 12.78 8.08
C CYS A 46 12.49 11.89 8.71
N LYS A 47 12.88 12.20 9.97
CA LYS A 47 13.80 11.37 10.76
C LYS A 47 13.18 10.04 11.16
N LEU A 48 11.87 10.04 11.36
CA LEU A 48 11.06 8.87 11.70
C LEU A 48 9.72 9.00 10.97
N PHE A 49 9.29 7.92 10.35
CA PHE A 49 7.97 7.80 9.73
C PHE A 49 7.35 6.49 10.21
N TYR A 50 6.12 6.56 10.71
CA TYR A 50 5.42 5.45 11.31
C TYR A 50 4.05 5.30 10.67
N PHE A 51 3.66 4.07 10.37
CA PHE A 51 2.34 3.72 9.88
C PHE A 51 2.00 2.30 10.33
N GLU A 52 0.70 2.04 10.45
CA GLU A 52 0.15 0.73 10.80
C GLU A 52 -0.74 0.24 9.65
N VAL A 53 -0.89 -1.08 9.54
CA VAL A 53 -1.77 -1.72 8.56
C VAL A 53 -2.57 -2.78 9.28
N ASP A 54 -3.88 -2.65 9.23
CA ASP A 54 -4.81 -3.64 9.76
C ASP A 54 -5.20 -4.64 8.67
N ILE A 55 -5.05 -5.94 8.96
CA ILE A 55 -5.52 -7.02 8.09
C ILE A 55 -6.98 -7.31 8.43
N ILE A 56 -7.89 -6.82 7.59
CA ILE A 56 -9.35 -6.95 7.82
C ILE A 56 -9.88 -8.32 7.35
N ASP A 57 -9.31 -8.88 6.29
CA ASP A 57 -9.71 -10.16 5.70
C ASP A 57 -8.46 -10.91 5.18
N GLU A 58 -8.28 -12.14 5.64
CA GLU A 58 -7.18 -13.04 5.24
C GLU A 58 -7.54 -13.92 4.03
N GLY A 59 -8.74 -13.77 3.47
CA GLY A 59 -9.22 -14.54 2.33
C GLY A 59 -9.67 -15.97 2.69
N LYS A 60 -10.24 -16.66 1.69
CA LYS A 60 -10.83 -18.00 1.86
C LYS A 60 -9.82 -19.08 2.26
N TYR A 61 -8.59 -18.94 1.82
CA TYR A 61 -7.48 -19.81 2.17
C TYR A 61 -6.60 -18.95 3.08
N LYS A 62 -6.40 -19.35 4.33
CA LYS A 62 -5.69 -18.61 5.40
C LYS A 62 -4.19 -18.35 5.12
N ALA A 63 -3.84 -18.11 3.87
CA ALA A 63 -2.52 -17.85 3.35
C ALA A 63 -2.61 -16.58 2.48
N ALA A 64 -3.09 -15.49 3.09
CA ALA A 64 -2.85 -14.15 2.55
C ALA A 64 -1.40 -13.77 2.82
N TRP A 65 -0.65 -13.49 1.75
CA TRP A 65 0.71 -13.01 1.85
C TRP A 65 0.72 -11.51 1.56
N MET A 66 1.09 -10.70 2.55
CA MET A 66 1.31 -9.27 2.38
C MET A 66 2.77 -8.95 2.62
N ALA A 67 3.35 -8.10 1.78
CA ALA A 67 4.71 -7.63 1.94
C ALA A 67 4.75 -6.11 1.84
N LEU A 68 5.42 -5.46 2.80
CA LEU A 68 5.58 -4.01 2.87
C LEU A 68 7.01 -3.64 2.47
N TRP A 69 7.15 -2.72 1.51
CA TRP A 69 8.44 -2.29 0.98
C TRP A 69 8.44 -0.79 0.70
N PHE A 70 9.61 -0.16 0.82
CA PHE A 70 9.85 1.20 0.36
C PHE A 70 10.62 1.16 -0.95
N LEU A 71 10.07 1.81 -1.99
CA LEU A 71 10.74 1.93 -3.27
C LEU A 71 11.65 3.16 -3.26
N GLY A 72 12.96 2.96 -3.19
CA GLY A 72 13.94 4.04 -3.29
C GLY A 72 15.30 3.54 -3.76
N LEU A 73 15.79 4.06 -4.89
CA LEU A 73 17.17 3.87 -5.32
C LEU A 73 18.08 4.59 -4.33
N ARG A 74 18.70 3.86 -3.39
CA ARG A 74 19.95 4.32 -2.80
C ARG A 74 21.05 4.11 -3.83
N ARG A 75 21.31 5.12 -4.67
CA ARG A 75 22.65 5.26 -5.26
C ARG A 75 23.55 5.75 -4.14
N ILE A 76 24.39 4.85 -3.64
CA ILE A 76 25.61 5.19 -2.90
C ILE A 76 26.71 5.36 -3.94
#